data_AF-A0A378URC7-F1
#
_entry.id   AF-A0A378URC7-F1
#
_cell.length_a   1.000
_cell.length_b   1.000
_cell.length_c   1.000
_cell.angle_alpha   90.00
_cell.angle_beta   90.00
_cell.angle_gamma   90.00
#
_symmetry.space_group_name_H-M   'P 1'
#
loop_
_entity.id
_entity.type
_entity.pdbx_description
1 polymer ?
#
loop_
_entity_poly.entity_id
_entity_poly.type
_entity_poly.pdbx_seq_one_letter_code
_entity_poly.pdbx_strand_id
1 'polypeptide(L)'
;MAQTPFKLLGLTQDHKDFLHRYAQNELGSSSRTKAILALIDRAMRDEQVQNSSSGICQDELKNQAIANKQKFIEQHQEQIQNHNKAIQEAKSQNNHDLAKKLSRKKLGVKKQRLQLSIPIYDYEYLEQLAQNSHSSIQYYTTVIILEHLYSQKRLLGSEIEALKKSNYELYKIGVNVNQIAKANNAGDMIELPINQLYNQIQKHIQFVQDLLKSSTGIY
;
A
#
# COMPACT_ATOMS: atom_id res chain seq x y z
N MET A 1 11.93 9.20 41.87
CA MET A 1 12.27 7.88 42.46
C MET A 1 13.48 7.36 41.71
N ALA A 2 14.61 7.19 42.38
CA ALA A 2 15.86 6.73 41.76
C ALA A 2 15.70 5.27 41.30
N GLN A 3 16.01 4.98 40.03
CA GLN A 3 16.06 3.61 39.53
C GLN A 3 17.23 2.90 40.19
N THR A 4 16.95 1.93 41.06
CA THR A 4 17.95 1.04 41.62
C THR A 4 18.60 0.22 40.50
N PRO A 5 19.93 0.16 40.41
CA PRO A 5 20.61 -0.59 39.38
C PRO A 5 20.25 -2.09 39.48
N PHE A 6 19.93 -2.70 38.34
CA PHE A 6 19.63 -4.12 38.24
C PHE A 6 20.82 -4.94 38.76
N LYS A 7 20.63 -5.57 39.92
CA LYS A 7 21.66 -6.41 40.55
C LYS A 7 21.37 -7.85 40.18
N LEU A 8 22.21 -8.42 39.30
CA LEU A 8 22.09 -9.82 38.90
C LEU A 8 22.45 -10.72 40.10
N LEU A 9 21.45 -11.15 40.85
CA LEU A 9 21.63 -12.17 41.88
C LEU A 9 21.94 -13.49 41.17
N GLY A 10 23.07 -14.12 41.53
CA GLY A 10 23.42 -15.43 40.99
C GLY A 10 22.39 -16.51 41.35
N LEU A 11 22.48 -17.67 40.69
CA LEU A 11 21.59 -18.80 40.96
C LEU A 11 21.72 -19.27 42.43
N THR A 12 20.57 -19.39 43.11
CA THR A 12 20.48 -20.01 44.44
C THR A 12 20.82 -21.49 44.37
N GLN A 13 21.04 -22.13 45.52
CA GLN A 13 21.31 -23.57 45.58
C GLN A 13 20.13 -24.38 45.04
N ASP A 14 18.90 -24.00 45.39
CA ASP A 14 17.68 -24.65 44.90
C ASP A 14 17.57 -24.58 43.37
N HIS A 15 17.96 -23.45 42.75
CA HIS A 15 17.99 -23.33 41.29
C HIS A 15 19.01 -24.27 40.65
N LYS A 16 20.18 -24.44 41.28
CA LYS A 16 21.22 -25.36 40.79
C LYS A 16 20.77 -26.81 40.89
N ASP A 17 20.09 -27.17 41.98
CA ASP A 17 19.58 -28.53 42.21
C ASP A 17 18.39 -28.85 41.31
N PHE A 18 17.55 -27.86 41.02
CA PHE A 18 16.53 -27.97 39.98
C PHE A 18 17.15 -28.24 38.60
N LEU A 19 18.11 -27.41 38.17
CA LEU A 19 18.76 -27.56 36.86
C LEU A 19 19.46 -28.91 36.70
N HIS A 20 20.06 -29.44 37.77
CA HIS A 20 20.65 -30.78 37.76
C HIS A 20 19.60 -31.87 37.57
N ARG A 21 18.53 -31.86 38.38
CA ARG A 21 17.45 -32.85 38.28
C ARG A 21 16.79 -32.81 36.90
N TYR A 22 16.54 -31.61 36.39
CA TYR A 22 15.98 -31.39 35.07
C TYR A 22 16.90 -31.96 33.97
N ALA A 23 18.20 -31.65 34.01
CA ALA A 23 19.16 -32.17 33.04
C ALA A 23 19.20 -33.71 33.05
N GLN A 24 19.16 -34.32 34.24
CA GLN A 24 19.32 -35.75 34.40
C GLN A 24 18.08 -36.52 33.94
N ASN A 25 16.89 -36.01 34.27
CA ASN A 25 15.62 -36.65 33.95
C ASN A 25 15.22 -36.44 32.48
N GLU A 26 15.36 -35.22 31.96
CA GLU A 26 14.81 -34.85 30.64
C GLU A 26 15.84 -34.93 29.51
N LEU A 27 17.14 -34.77 29.82
CA LEU A 27 18.21 -34.66 28.80
C LEU A 27 19.28 -35.75 28.93
N GLY A 28 19.15 -36.66 29.90
CA GLY A 28 20.12 -37.71 30.22
C GLY A 28 21.51 -37.18 30.55
N SER A 29 21.62 -35.96 31.09
CA SER A 29 22.89 -35.26 31.31
C SER A 29 22.95 -34.67 32.71
N SER A 30 24.14 -34.56 33.31
CA SER A 30 24.31 -33.82 34.56
C SER A 30 24.62 -32.33 34.35
N SER A 31 24.70 -31.84 33.09
CA SER A 31 25.09 -30.47 32.80
C SER A 31 23.98 -29.47 33.06
N ARG A 32 24.19 -28.59 34.06
CA ARG A 32 23.30 -27.46 34.35
C ARG A 32 23.18 -26.51 33.17
N THR A 33 24.28 -26.26 32.46
CA THR A 33 24.29 -25.40 31.26
C THR A 33 23.38 -25.98 30.17
N LYS A 34 23.39 -27.31 30.00
CA LYS A 34 22.52 -28.00 29.04
C LYS A 34 21.04 -27.87 29.43
N ALA A 35 20.71 -27.94 30.72
CA ALA A 35 19.37 -27.65 31.22
C ALA A 35 18.93 -26.20 30.96
N ILE A 36 19.80 -25.23 31.20
CA ILE A 36 19.51 -23.81 30.95
C ILE A 36 19.20 -23.58 29.47
N LEU A 37 20.04 -24.09 28.56
CA LEU A 37 19.82 -23.96 27.13
C LEU A 37 18.51 -24.61 26.69
N ALA A 38 18.21 -25.82 27.16
CA ALA A 38 16.96 -26.51 26.82
C ALA A 38 15.72 -25.78 27.33
N LEU A 39 15.78 -25.16 28.51
CA LEU A 39 14.70 -24.35 29.07
C LEU A 39 14.51 -23.04 28.29
N ILE A 40 15.61 -22.39 27.89
CA ILE A 40 15.57 -21.22 27.00
C ILE A 40 14.94 -21.61 25.66
N ASP A 41 15.39 -22.69 25.01
CA ASP A 41 14.86 -23.15 23.73
C ASP A 41 13.38 -23.53 23.82
N ARG A 42 12.93 -24.06 24.97
CA ARG A 42 11.53 -24.35 25.23
C ARG A 42 10.72 -23.06 25.38
N ALA A 43 11.17 -22.13 26.22
CA ALA A 43 10.52 -20.83 26.41
C ALA A 43 10.43 -20.04 25.09
N MET A 44 11.51 -20.02 24.30
CA MET A 44 11.55 -19.38 22.98
C MET A 44 10.57 -20.03 21.99
N ARG A 45 10.41 -21.36 22.02
CA ARG A 45 9.41 -22.06 21.20
C ARG A 45 7.98 -21.77 21.65
N ASP A 46 7.74 -21.77 22.96
CA ASP A 46 6.42 -21.48 23.52
C ASP A 46 6.00 -20.02 23.22
N GLU A 47 6.94 -19.06 23.21
CA GLU A 47 6.71 -17.70 22.72
C GLU A 47 6.44 -17.63 21.20
N GLN A 48 7.13 -18.42 20.37
CA GLN A 48 6.83 -18.51 18.94
C GLN A 48 5.44 -19.11 18.66
N VAL A 49 4.99 -20.08 19.46
CA VAL A 49 3.65 -20.68 19.38
C VAL A 49 2.56 -19.69 19.80
N GLN A 50 2.82 -18.85 20.82
CA GLN A 50 1.94 -17.74 21.22
C GLN A 50 1.88 -16.62 20.16
N ASN A 51 2.98 -16.37 19.44
CA ASN A 51 3.02 -15.41 18.34
C ASN A 51 2.36 -15.94 17.04
N SER A 52 2.21 -17.25 16.87
CA SER A 52 1.54 -17.85 15.71
C SER A 52 0.02 -18.01 15.92
N SER A 53 -0.45 -18.19 17.16
CA SER A 53 -1.89 -18.15 17.47
C SER A 53 -2.49 -16.74 17.40
N SER A 54 -1.70 -15.69 17.68
CA SER A 54 -2.10 -14.30 17.44
C SER A 54 -2.09 -13.91 15.95
N GLY A 55 -1.24 -14.55 15.14
CA GLY A 55 -1.21 -14.41 13.68
C GLY A 55 -2.51 -14.85 12.99
N ILE A 56 -3.11 -15.95 13.41
CA ILE A 56 -4.37 -16.47 12.80
C ILE A 56 -5.53 -15.48 12.98
N CYS A 57 -5.67 -14.89 14.17
CA CYS A 57 -6.73 -13.90 14.46
C CYS A 57 -6.49 -12.56 13.76
N GLN A 58 -5.23 -12.11 13.66
CA GLN A 58 -4.88 -10.92 12.89
C GLN A 58 -5.12 -11.12 11.39
N ASP A 59 -4.87 -12.33 10.87
CA ASP A 59 -5.12 -12.67 9.47
C ASP A 59 -6.62 -12.73 9.15
N GLU A 60 -7.47 -13.28 10.04
CA GLU A 60 -8.93 -13.28 9.84
C GLU A 60 -9.52 -11.85 9.80
N LEU A 61 -9.14 -10.99 10.75
CA LEU A 61 -9.60 -9.59 10.78
C LEU A 61 -9.13 -8.82 9.53
N LYS A 62 -7.89 -9.03 9.11
CA LYS A 62 -7.34 -8.41 7.90
C LYS A 62 -8.07 -8.91 6.64
N ASN A 63 -8.30 -10.22 6.54
CA ASN A 63 -9.03 -10.83 5.42
C ASN A 63 -10.47 -10.31 5.35
N GLN A 64 -11.15 -10.18 6.49
CA GLN A 64 -12.49 -9.60 6.56
C GLN A 64 -12.48 -8.12 6.13
N ALA A 65 -11.49 -7.34 6.55
CA ALA A 65 -11.33 -5.95 6.14
C ALA A 65 -11.09 -5.82 4.62
N ILE A 66 -10.28 -6.71 4.04
CA ILE A 66 -10.03 -6.78 2.59
C ILE A 66 -11.32 -7.11 1.83
N ALA A 67 -12.08 -8.11 2.27
CA ALA A 67 -13.35 -8.49 1.65
C ALA A 67 -14.39 -7.35 1.72
N ASN A 68 -14.50 -6.68 2.86
CA ASN A 68 -15.36 -5.51 3.02
C ASN A 68 -14.96 -4.38 2.06
N LYS A 69 -13.66 -4.08 1.96
CA LYS A 69 -13.11 -3.10 1.02
C LYS A 69 -13.48 -3.43 -0.43
N GLN A 70 -13.32 -4.69 -0.85
CA GLN A 70 -13.69 -5.15 -2.20
C GLN A 70 -15.18 -4.93 -2.47
N LYS A 71 -16.05 -5.35 -1.55
CA LYS A 71 -17.50 -5.15 -1.65
C LYS A 71 -17.89 -3.67 -1.80
N PHE A 72 -17.24 -2.78 -1.05
CA PHE A 72 -17.47 -1.33 -1.18
C PHE A 72 -17.01 -0.79 -2.54
N ILE A 73 -15.88 -1.30 -3.08
CA ILE A 73 -15.38 -0.91 -4.39
C ILE A 73 -16.37 -1.35 -5.48
N GLU A 74 -16.85 -2.59 -5.43
CA GLU A 74 -17.82 -3.15 -6.39
C GLU A 74 -19.12 -2.36 -6.39
N GLN A 75 -19.70 -2.11 -5.21
CA GLN A 75 -20.92 -1.30 -5.08
C GLN A 75 -20.74 0.12 -5.64
N HIS A 76 -19.57 0.73 -5.42
CA HIS A 76 -19.28 2.06 -5.98
C HIS A 76 -19.11 2.02 -7.50
N GLN A 77 -18.49 0.97 -8.05
CA GLN A 77 -18.37 0.78 -9.49
C GLN A 77 -19.75 0.59 -10.15
N GLU A 78 -20.63 -0.19 -9.54
CA GLU A 78 -22.01 -0.38 -10.00
C GLU A 78 -22.78 0.95 -10.01
N GLN A 79 -22.63 1.78 -8.97
CA GLN A 79 -23.22 3.11 -8.93
C GLN A 79 -22.72 4.01 -10.07
N ILE A 80 -21.43 3.96 -10.40
CA ILE A 80 -20.85 4.71 -11.52
C ILE A 80 -21.45 4.20 -12.85
N GLN A 81 -21.53 2.89 -13.05
CA GLN A 81 -22.09 2.31 -14.27
C GLN A 81 -23.55 2.72 -14.46
N ASN A 82 -24.37 2.58 -13.42
CA ASN A 82 -25.78 3.00 -13.45
C ASN A 82 -25.94 4.49 -13.71
N HIS A 83 -25.07 5.32 -13.13
CA HIS A 83 -25.07 6.76 -13.37
C HIS A 83 -24.70 7.13 -14.81
N ASN A 84 -23.69 6.46 -15.37
CA ASN A 84 -23.30 6.64 -16.78
C ASN A 84 -24.41 6.21 -17.73
N LYS A 85 -25.08 5.09 -17.43
CA LYS A 85 -26.24 4.60 -18.19
C LYS A 85 -27.38 5.64 -18.16
N ALA A 86 -27.72 6.18 -17.01
CA ALA A 86 -28.73 7.24 -16.88
C ALA A 86 -28.36 8.51 -17.67
N ILE A 87 -27.08 8.89 -17.73
CA ILE A 87 -26.61 10.00 -18.57
C ILE A 87 -26.82 9.68 -20.06
N GLN A 88 -26.50 8.46 -20.49
CA GLN A 88 -26.67 8.04 -21.88
C GLN A 88 -28.14 8.01 -22.27
N GLU A 89 -29.01 7.44 -21.44
CA GLU A 89 -30.46 7.42 -21.65
C GLU A 89 -31.04 8.83 -21.77
N ALA A 90 -30.64 9.75 -20.88
CA ALA A 90 -31.07 11.15 -20.94
C ALA A 90 -30.61 11.86 -22.24
N LYS A 91 -29.43 11.51 -22.76
CA LYS A 91 -28.93 12.01 -24.05
C LYS A 91 -29.74 11.43 -25.22
N SER A 92 -30.03 10.13 -25.21
CA SER A 92 -30.83 9.47 -26.25
C SER A 92 -32.28 9.99 -26.29
N GLN A 93 -32.83 10.41 -25.16
CA GLN A 93 -34.16 11.02 -25.06
C GLN A 93 -34.15 12.53 -25.38
N ASN A 94 -33.04 13.10 -25.87
CA ASN A 94 -32.84 14.53 -26.11
C ASN A 94 -33.14 15.43 -24.90
N ASN A 95 -33.10 14.89 -23.68
CA ASN A 95 -33.30 15.65 -22.45
C ASN A 95 -31.97 16.24 -21.97
N HIS A 96 -31.56 17.30 -22.64
CA HIS A 96 -30.27 17.96 -22.42
C HIS A 96 -30.12 18.54 -21.01
N ASP A 97 -31.20 19.01 -20.39
CA ASP A 97 -31.18 19.57 -19.04
C ASP A 97 -30.92 18.49 -17.98
N LEU A 98 -31.59 17.34 -18.10
CA LEU A 98 -31.37 16.20 -17.21
C LEU A 98 -29.96 15.63 -17.37
N ALA A 99 -29.48 15.47 -18.60
CA ALA A 99 -28.12 15.00 -18.87
C ALA A 99 -27.06 15.92 -18.26
N LYS A 100 -27.26 17.25 -18.36
CA LYS A 100 -26.37 18.26 -17.77
C LYS A 100 -26.38 18.21 -16.24
N LYS A 101 -27.56 18.03 -15.63
CA LYS A 101 -27.71 17.91 -14.18
C LYS A 101 -27.01 16.65 -13.64
N LEU A 102 -27.21 15.52 -14.32
CA LEU A 102 -26.55 14.25 -13.96
C LEU A 102 -25.03 14.35 -14.11
N SER A 103 -24.54 14.87 -15.24
CA SER A 103 -23.10 15.00 -15.50
C SER A 103 -22.36 15.88 -14.48
N ARG A 104 -23.06 16.82 -13.83
CA ARG A 104 -22.48 17.66 -12.77
C ARG A 104 -22.42 16.96 -11.41
N LYS A 105 -23.25 15.94 -11.18
CA LYS A 105 -23.31 15.23 -9.90
C LYS A 105 -22.10 14.31 -9.79
N LYS A 106 -21.18 14.65 -8.87
CA LYS A 106 -20.01 13.81 -8.59
C LYS A 106 -20.40 12.67 -7.64
N LEU A 107 -20.11 11.43 -8.04
CA LEU A 107 -20.13 10.27 -7.16
C LEU A 107 -18.80 10.21 -6.44
N GLY A 108 -18.81 10.55 -5.15
CA GLY A 108 -17.64 10.50 -4.28
C GLY A 108 -17.79 9.40 -3.24
N VAL A 109 -16.66 8.79 -2.89
CA VAL A 109 -16.59 7.85 -1.76
C VAL A 109 -16.77 8.64 -0.46
N LYS A 110 -17.65 8.16 0.43
CA LYS A 110 -17.81 8.72 1.79
C LYS A 110 -16.53 8.50 2.59
N LYS A 111 -16.08 9.53 3.31
CA LYS A 111 -14.85 9.50 4.11
C LYS A 111 -15.14 9.95 5.53
N GLN A 112 -14.47 9.33 6.49
CA GLN A 112 -14.48 9.75 7.89
C GLN A 112 -13.16 10.48 8.21
N ARG A 113 -13.22 11.57 8.98
CA ARG A 113 -12.02 12.29 9.42
C ARG A 113 -11.43 11.61 10.66
N LEU A 114 -10.15 11.31 10.62
CA LEU A 114 -9.35 10.85 11.76
C LEU A 114 -8.47 12.02 12.26
N GLN A 115 -8.45 12.24 13.57
CA GLN A 115 -7.56 13.20 14.24
C GLN A 115 -6.57 12.43 15.11
N LEU A 116 -5.29 12.80 15.05
CA LEU A 116 -4.19 12.13 15.75
C LEU A 116 -3.31 13.18 16.43
N SER A 117 -2.79 12.82 17.60
CA SER A 117 -1.79 13.60 18.32
C SER A 117 -0.52 12.77 18.43
N ILE A 118 0.61 13.31 17.97
CA ILE A 118 1.94 12.67 18.03
C ILE A 118 2.96 13.65 18.62
N PRO A 119 4.08 13.18 19.17
CA PRO A 119 5.16 14.05 19.62
C PRO A 119 5.67 14.97 18.51
N ILE A 120 6.11 16.17 18.89
CA ILE A 120 6.54 17.18 17.91
C ILE A 120 7.72 16.72 17.06
N TYR A 121 8.67 15.98 17.67
CA TYR A 121 9.83 15.45 16.94
C TYR A 121 9.43 14.43 15.86
N ASP A 122 8.40 13.61 16.11
CA ASP A 122 7.87 12.67 15.13
C ASP A 122 7.10 13.40 14.03
N TYR A 123 6.35 14.44 14.40
CA TYR A 123 5.63 15.28 13.44
C TYR A 123 6.60 15.96 12.47
N GLU A 124 7.64 16.62 12.98
CA GLU A 124 8.65 17.30 12.17
C GLU A 124 9.37 16.33 11.22
N TYR A 125 9.74 15.15 11.72
CA TYR A 125 10.35 14.13 10.88
C TYR A 125 9.39 13.61 9.79
N LEU A 126 8.12 13.37 10.13
CA LEU A 126 7.10 12.94 9.17
C LEU A 126 6.84 14.02 8.11
N GLU A 127 6.84 15.29 8.51
CA GLU A 127 6.72 16.43 7.59
C GLU A 127 7.89 16.49 6.59
N GLN A 128 9.13 16.28 7.04
CA GLN A 128 10.29 16.20 6.16
C GLN A 128 10.19 15.03 5.16
N LEU A 129 9.76 13.85 5.61
CA LEU A 129 9.54 12.69 4.74
C LEU A 129 8.46 12.96 3.68
N ALA A 130 7.38 13.63 4.08
CA ALA A 130 6.33 14.03 3.16
C ALA A 130 6.84 15.03 2.11
N GLN A 131 7.59 16.05 2.52
CA GLN A 131 8.18 17.05 1.61
C GLN A 131 9.16 16.43 0.62
N ASN A 132 10.04 15.54 1.09
CA ASN A 132 11.01 14.84 0.23
C ASN A 132 10.34 13.96 -0.84
N SER A 133 9.12 13.51 -0.58
CA SER A 133 8.31 12.74 -1.53
C SER A 133 7.32 13.58 -2.34
N HIS A 134 7.42 14.91 -2.27
CA HIS A 134 6.48 15.89 -2.83
C HIS A 134 5.01 15.61 -2.45
N SER A 135 4.79 15.07 -1.26
CA SER A 135 3.47 14.72 -0.74
C SER A 135 3.03 15.70 0.33
N SER A 136 1.71 15.90 0.49
CA SER A 136 1.21 16.51 1.72
C SER A 136 1.40 15.57 2.89
N ILE A 137 1.60 16.12 4.09
CA ILE A 137 1.74 15.32 5.32
C ILE A 137 0.57 14.35 5.49
N GLN A 138 -0.66 14.82 5.26
CA GLN A 138 -1.88 14.02 5.31
C GLN A 138 -1.84 12.84 4.33
N TYR A 139 -1.42 13.08 3.09
CA TYR A 139 -1.34 12.04 2.07
C TYR A 139 -0.30 10.99 2.47
N TYR A 140 0.89 11.44 2.87
CA TYR A 140 2.00 10.58 3.29
C TYR A 140 1.61 9.69 4.48
N THR A 141 1.02 10.26 5.54
CA THR A 141 0.49 9.49 6.67
C THR A 141 -0.57 8.48 6.23
N THR A 142 -1.45 8.88 5.30
CA THR A 142 -2.48 7.97 4.77
C THR A 142 -1.84 6.79 4.02
N VAL A 143 -0.78 7.02 3.24
CA VAL A 143 -0.04 5.96 2.55
C VAL A 143 0.56 4.98 3.54
N ILE A 144 1.25 5.46 4.59
CA ILE A 144 1.83 4.62 5.64
C ILE A 144 0.76 3.76 6.32
N ILE A 145 -0.36 4.39 6.72
CA ILE A 145 -1.46 3.67 7.38
C ILE A 145 -2.01 2.58 6.44
N LEU A 146 -2.19 2.88 5.16
CA LEU A 146 -2.73 1.91 4.21
C LEU A 146 -1.74 0.79 3.85
N GLU A 147 -0.45 1.10 3.80
CA GLU A 147 0.61 0.11 3.64
C GLU A 147 0.63 -0.83 4.85
N HIS A 148 0.54 -0.31 6.07
CA HIS A 148 0.46 -1.12 7.27
C HIS A 148 -0.81 -2.00 7.29
N LEU A 149 -1.98 -1.43 7.00
CA LEU A 149 -3.27 -2.14 7.06
C LEU A 149 -3.43 -3.21 5.98
N TYR A 150 -2.95 -2.93 4.76
CA TYR A 150 -3.25 -3.77 3.60
C TYR A 150 -2.02 -4.37 2.92
N SER A 151 -0.81 -4.07 3.41
CA SER A 151 0.45 -4.44 2.73
C SER A 151 0.51 -3.94 1.28
N GLN A 152 -0.21 -2.85 1.00
CA GLN A 152 -0.30 -2.24 -0.32
C GLN A 152 0.48 -0.94 -0.33
N LYS A 153 1.63 -0.94 -0.99
CA LYS A 153 2.37 0.30 -1.26
C LYS A 153 1.59 1.16 -2.24
N ARG A 154 1.65 2.47 -2.04
CA ARG A 154 1.00 3.46 -2.91
C ARG A 154 2.03 4.46 -3.39
N LEU A 155 1.78 4.96 -4.58
CA LEU A 155 2.58 6.00 -5.20
C LEU A 155 2.62 7.25 -4.33
N LEU A 156 3.79 7.84 -4.17
CA LEU A 156 3.99 9.12 -3.52
C LEU A 156 3.86 10.28 -4.51
N GLY A 157 3.88 11.52 -4.02
CA GLY A 157 3.67 12.72 -4.82
C GLY A 157 4.59 12.83 -6.03
N SER A 158 5.89 12.61 -5.85
CA SER A 158 6.89 12.63 -6.92
C SER A 158 6.60 11.61 -8.03
N GLU A 159 6.20 10.39 -7.65
CA GLU A 159 5.85 9.31 -8.57
C GLU A 159 4.55 9.61 -9.32
N ILE A 160 3.56 10.19 -8.63
CA ILE A 160 2.30 10.65 -9.23
C ILE A 160 2.56 11.75 -10.26
N GLU A 161 3.42 12.72 -9.95
CA GLU A 161 3.78 13.79 -10.87
C GLU A 161 4.50 13.27 -12.10
N ALA A 162 5.42 12.31 -11.90
CA ALA A 162 6.14 11.66 -12.98
C ALA A 162 5.18 10.91 -13.91
N LEU A 163 4.21 10.16 -13.38
CA LEU A 163 3.14 9.53 -14.17
C LEU A 163 2.26 10.55 -14.89
N LYS A 164 1.91 11.66 -14.23
CA LYS A 164 1.10 12.72 -14.84
C LYS A 164 1.82 13.36 -16.03
N LYS A 165 3.11 13.65 -15.90
CA LYS A 165 3.94 14.17 -17.00
C LYS A 165 3.99 13.17 -18.16
N SER A 166 4.23 11.90 -17.84
CA SER A 166 4.28 10.81 -18.81
C SER A 166 2.96 10.65 -19.58
N ASN A 167 1.82 10.69 -18.89
CA ASN A 167 0.49 10.63 -19.51
C ASN A 167 0.21 11.84 -20.43
N TYR A 168 0.69 13.02 -20.04
CA TYR A 168 0.55 14.22 -20.86
C TYR A 168 1.37 14.13 -22.15
N GLU A 169 2.55 13.52 -22.11
CA GLU A 169 3.36 13.24 -23.30
C GLU A 169 2.66 12.27 -24.25
N LEU A 170 2.09 11.17 -23.73
CA LEU A 170 1.26 10.27 -24.55
C LEU A 170 0.08 10.98 -25.21
N TYR A 171 -0.61 11.85 -24.46
CA TYR A 171 -1.72 12.61 -25.02
C TYR A 171 -1.27 13.47 -26.21
N LYS A 172 -0.12 14.16 -26.10
CA LYS A 172 0.45 14.93 -27.21
C LYS A 172 0.80 14.06 -28.41
N ILE A 173 1.38 12.89 -28.17
CA ILE A 173 1.66 11.90 -29.22
C ILE A 173 0.35 11.55 -29.96
N GLY A 174 -0.71 11.25 -29.21
CA GLY A 174 -2.03 10.96 -29.79
C GLY A 174 -2.62 12.12 -30.61
N VAL A 175 -2.48 13.37 -30.14
CA VAL A 175 -2.90 14.57 -30.88
C VAL A 175 -2.14 14.69 -32.20
N ASN A 176 -0.82 14.51 -32.19
CA ASN A 176 0.01 14.59 -33.39
C ASN A 176 -0.36 13.50 -34.40
N VAL A 177 -0.55 12.26 -33.95
CA VAL A 177 -1.00 11.15 -34.81
C VAL A 177 -2.34 11.47 -35.47
N ASN A 178 -3.29 12.00 -34.70
CA ASN A 178 -4.60 12.37 -35.22
C ASN A 178 -4.54 13.52 -36.23
N GLN A 179 -3.62 14.47 -36.05
CA GLN A 179 -3.40 15.56 -37.02
C GLN A 179 -2.82 15.02 -38.34
N ILE A 180 -1.81 14.15 -38.27
CA ILE A 180 -1.23 13.51 -39.47
C ILE A 180 -2.29 12.69 -40.21
N ALA A 181 -3.10 11.92 -39.49
CA ALA A 181 -4.20 11.17 -40.10
C ALA A 181 -5.21 12.08 -40.82
N LYS A 182 -5.58 13.22 -40.23
CA LYS A 182 -6.48 14.19 -40.86
C LYS A 182 -5.88 14.83 -42.10
N ALA A 183 -4.60 15.21 -42.04
CA ALA A 183 -3.90 15.80 -43.18
C ALA A 183 -3.77 14.79 -44.34
N ASN A 184 -3.42 13.54 -44.04
CA ASN A 184 -3.40 12.46 -45.03
C ASN A 184 -4.78 12.18 -45.63
N ASN A 185 -5.84 12.20 -44.82
CA ASN A 185 -7.21 12.10 -45.32
C ASN A 185 -7.64 13.30 -46.17
N ALA A 186 -7.04 14.48 -45.97
CA ALA A 186 -7.26 15.68 -46.78
C ALA A 186 -6.41 15.71 -48.06
N GLY A 187 -5.52 14.72 -48.26
CA GLY A 187 -4.67 14.59 -49.45
C GLY A 187 -3.23 15.09 -49.27
N ASP A 188 -2.87 15.61 -48.09
CA ASP A 188 -1.47 15.94 -47.79
C ASP A 188 -0.67 14.65 -47.61
N MET A 189 0.46 14.48 -48.27
CA MET A 189 1.29 13.27 -48.10
C MET A 189 2.28 13.45 -46.95
N ILE A 190 1.78 13.48 -45.72
CA ILE A 190 2.61 13.57 -44.51
C ILE A 190 2.99 12.16 -44.06
N GLU A 191 4.30 11.88 -44.05
CA GLU A 191 4.82 10.61 -43.58
C GLU A 191 4.73 10.50 -42.05
N LEU A 192 4.09 9.45 -41.56
CA LEU A 192 4.06 9.13 -40.13
C LEU A 192 5.29 8.26 -39.81
N PRO A 193 6.24 8.69 -38.96
CA PRO A 193 7.40 7.89 -38.61
C PRO A 193 7.01 6.79 -37.60
N ILE A 194 6.35 5.73 -38.10
CA ILE A 194 5.75 4.63 -37.31
C ILE A 194 6.77 4.02 -36.33
N ASN A 195 8.01 3.81 -36.76
CA ASN A 195 9.06 3.23 -35.93
C ASN A 195 9.46 4.14 -34.76
N GLN A 196 9.52 5.46 -34.98
CA GLN A 196 9.82 6.41 -33.90
C GLN A 196 8.66 6.47 -32.89
N LEU A 197 7.43 6.46 -33.39
CA LEU A 197 6.22 6.44 -32.57
C LEU A 197 6.18 5.18 -31.68
N TYR A 198 6.40 4.02 -32.28
CA TYR A 198 6.46 2.75 -31.57
C TYR A 198 7.51 2.78 -30.46
N ASN A 199 8.73 3.23 -30.78
CA ASN A 199 9.81 3.34 -29.80
C ASN A 199 9.48 4.31 -28.65
N GLN A 200 8.82 5.43 -28.93
CA GLN A 200 8.38 6.38 -27.90
C GLN A 200 7.32 5.75 -26.98
N ILE A 201 6.35 5.03 -27.55
CA ILE A 201 5.33 4.32 -26.77
C ILE A 201 5.95 3.22 -25.91
N GLN A 202 6.88 2.42 -26.46
CA GLN A 202 7.57 1.38 -25.70
C GLN A 202 8.39 1.96 -24.54
N LYS A 203 9.14 3.05 -24.78
CA LYS A 203 9.86 3.76 -23.71
C LYS A 203 8.91 4.24 -22.61
N HIS A 204 7.75 4.76 -22.98
CA HIS A 204 6.74 5.19 -22.03
C HIS A 204 6.21 4.01 -21.19
N ILE A 205 5.85 2.89 -21.83
CA ILE A 205 5.38 1.68 -21.13
C ILE A 205 6.42 1.20 -20.13
N GLN A 206 7.69 1.11 -20.55
CA GLN A 206 8.78 0.68 -19.67
C GLN A 206 8.94 1.61 -18.47
N PHE A 207 8.95 2.92 -18.70
CA PHE A 207 9.03 3.92 -17.63
C PHE A 207 7.90 3.77 -16.60
N VAL A 208 6.66 3.61 -17.07
CA VAL A 208 5.50 3.41 -16.18
C VAL A 208 5.63 2.09 -15.42
N GLN A 209 6.07 1.02 -16.07
CA GLN A 209 6.28 -0.27 -15.41
C GLN A 209 7.33 -0.19 -14.30
N ASP A 210 8.48 0.43 -14.58
CA ASP A 210 9.57 0.55 -13.61
C ASP A 210 9.13 1.37 -12.39
N LEU A 211 8.42 2.47 -12.63
CA LEU A 211 7.84 3.30 -11.59
C LEU A 211 6.79 2.53 -10.78
N LEU A 212 5.92 1.75 -11.41
CA LEU A 212 4.94 0.95 -10.67
C LEU A 212 5.61 -0.18 -9.86
N LYS A 213 6.65 -0.82 -10.39
CA LYS A 213 7.40 -1.88 -9.69
C LYS A 213 8.11 -1.34 -8.45
N SER A 214 8.81 -0.21 -8.57
CA SER A 214 9.50 0.41 -7.43
C SER A 214 8.54 0.82 -6.31
N SER A 215 7.32 1.22 -6.69
CA SER A 215 6.40 1.93 -5.79
C SER A 215 5.26 1.07 -5.26
N THR A 216 4.90 -0.02 -5.93
CA THR A 216 3.74 -0.86 -5.56
C THR A 216 4.09 -2.30 -5.21
N GLY A 217 5.30 -2.77 -5.53
CA GLY A 217 5.67 -4.18 -5.35
C GLY A 217 4.81 -5.15 -6.17
N ILE A 218 4.13 -4.66 -7.20
CA ILE A 218 3.29 -5.46 -8.10
C ILE A 218 4.12 -5.82 -9.34
N TYR A 219 4.23 -7.14 -9.54
CA TYR A 219 5.10 -7.94 -10.41
C TYR A 219 6.51 -8.23 -9.87
#